data_AF-A0A929DB09-F1
#
_entry.id   AF-A0A929DB09-F1
#
_cell.length_a   1.000
_cell.length_b   1.000
_cell.length_c   1.000
_cell.angle_alpha   90.00
_cell.angle_beta   90.00
_cell.angle_gamma   90.00
#
_symmetry.space_group_name_H-M   'P 1'
#
loop_
_entity.id
_entity.type
_entity.pdbx_description
1 polymer ?
#
loop_
_entity_poly.entity_id
_entity_poly.type
_entity_poly.pdbx_seq_one_letter_code
_entity_poly.pdbx_strand_id
1 'polypeptide(L)' 'MKPKIEATTFGSITIDGEKIKHDVILRLDGLVKKRKKKLSKRIYGTSHTISLDEARYVHEKGAELLIIGTG' A
#
# COMPACT_ATOMS: atom_id res chain seq x y z
N MET A 1 -3.29 -14.15 -6.83
CA MET A 1 -3.25 -12.66 -6.83
C MET A 1 -2.30 -12.23 -7.94
N LYS A 2 -2.68 -11.24 -8.74
CA LYS A 2 -1.74 -10.49 -9.58
C LYS A 2 -1.67 -9.08 -9.01
N PRO A 3 -0.48 -8.48 -8.85
CA PRO A 3 0.85 -9.03 -9.14
C PRO A 3 1.28 -10.07 -8.09
N LYS A 4 2.38 -10.80 -8.35
CA LYS A 4 2.94 -11.76 -7.39
C LYS A 4 3.86 -11.02 -6.42
N ILE A 5 3.73 -11.31 -5.13
CA ILE A 5 4.70 -10.86 -4.12
C ILE A 5 5.69 -12.00 -3.90
N GLU A 6 6.96 -11.81 -4.23
CA GLU A 6 7.98 -12.85 -4.07
C GLU A 6 8.66 -12.83 -2.70
N ALA A 7 8.93 -11.64 -2.15
CA ALA A 7 9.67 -11.51 -0.92
C ALA A 7 9.39 -10.18 -0.19
N THR A 8 9.54 -10.20 1.13
CA THR A 8 9.47 -9.01 1.99
C THR A 8 10.66 -9.02 2.95
N THR A 9 11.28 -7.86 3.16
CA THR A 9 12.30 -7.65 4.19
C THR A 9 12.19 -6.23 4.74
N PHE A 10 12.89 -5.92 5.84
CA PHE A 10 12.85 -4.59 6.42
C PHE A 10 13.24 -3.53 5.38
N GLY A 11 12.33 -2.58 5.13
CA GLY A 11 12.50 -1.50 4.16
C GLY A 11 12.37 -1.88 2.68
N SER A 12 12.00 -3.12 2.32
CA SER A 12 11.70 -3.44 0.91
C SER A 12 10.76 -4.63 0.69
N ILE A 13 10.08 -4.61 -0.46
CA ILE A 13 9.22 -5.67 -0.98
C ILE A 13 9.61 -5.96 -2.43
N THR A 14 9.60 -7.23 -2.83
CA THR A 14 9.80 -7.64 -4.23
C THR A 14 8.45 -8.05 -4.81
N ILE A 15 8.08 -7.43 -5.93
CA ILE A 15 6.81 -7.67 -6.63
C ILE A 15 7.09 -7.81 -8.13
N ASP A 16 6.63 -8.90 -8.75
CA ASP A 16 6.88 -9.26 -10.15
C ASP A 16 8.39 -9.12 -10.53
N GLY A 17 9.27 -9.50 -9.61
CA GLY A 17 10.73 -9.43 -9.77
C GLY A 17 11.36 -8.04 -9.55
N GLU A 18 10.56 -6.98 -9.34
CA GLU A 18 11.06 -5.64 -9.03
C GLU A 18 11.22 -5.44 -7.52
N LYS A 19 12.40 -5.02 -7.07
CA LYS A 19 12.67 -4.66 -5.67
C LYS A 19 12.29 -3.21 -5.38
N ILE A 20 11.24 -3.02 -4.59
CA ILE A 20 10.70 -1.72 -4.22
C ILE A 20 11.09 -1.37 -2.77
N LYS A 21 11.71 -0.20 -2.58
CA LYS A 21 12.24 0.27 -1.27
C LYS A 21 11.31 1.26 -0.54
N HIS A 22 10.01 1.20 -0.82
CA HIS A 22 9.02 2.10 -0.23
C HIS A 22 7.65 1.44 -0.15
N ASP A 23 6.76 2.00 0.68
CA ASP A 23 5.40 1.52 0.86
C ASP A 23 4.59 1.58 -0.46
N VAL A 24 3.87 0.50 -0.76
CA VAL A 24 3.05 0.37 -1.98
C VAL A 24 1.59 0.05 -1.68
N ILE A 25 0.74 0.22 -2.69
CA ILE A 25 -0.66 -0.18 -2.76
C ILE A 25 -0.78 -1.08 -3.99
N LEU A 26 -1.35 -2.27 -3.84
CA LEU A 26 -1.73 -3.16 -4.93
C LEU A 26 -3.22 -2.98 -5.20
N ARG A 27 -3.58 -2.67 -6.45
CA ARG A 27 -4.97 -2.43 -6.89
C ARG A 27 -5.61 -3.72 -7.41
N LEU A 28 -6.93 -3.72 -7.62
CA LEU A 28 -7.66 -4.91 -8.07
C LEU A 28 -7.23 -5.37 -9.47
N ASP A 29 -6.86 -4.42 -10.32
CA ASP A 29 -6.30 -4.66 -11.66
C ASP A 29 -4.84 -5.18 -11.65
N GLY A 30 -4.22 -5.28 -10.47
CA GLY A 30 -2.84 -5.69 -10.29
C GLY A 30 -1.82 -4.54 -10.41
N LEU A 31 -2.26 -3.29 -10.53
CA LEU A 31 -1.34 -2.15 -10.60
C LEU A 31 -0.70 -1.88 -9.24
N VAL A 32 0.64 -1.80 -9.23
CA VAL A 32 1.43 -1.40 -8.06
C VAL A 32 1.61 0.11 -8.07
N LYS A 33 1.19 0.79 -6.99
CA LYS A 33 1.37 2.24 -6.81
C LYS A 33 2.10 2.54 -5.53
N LYS A 34 2.85 3.64 -5.51
CA LYS A 34 3.39 4.21 -4.27
C LYS A 34 2.28 4.65 -3.32
N ARG A 35 2.39 4.29 -2.04
CA ARG A 35 1.45 4.71 -0.98
C ARG A 35 1.50 6.22 -0.76
N LYS A 36 0.32 6.85 -0.64
CA LYS A 36 0.18 8.29 -0.37
C LYS A 36 0.18 8.63 1.13
N LYS A 37 1.24 8.21 1.86
CA LYS A 37 1.36 8.40 3.32
C LYS A 37 1.30 9.85 3.82
N LYS A 38 1.49 10.84 2.93
CA LYS A 38 1.33 12.27 3.24
C LYS A 38 -0.11 12.63 3.61
N LEU A 39 -1.11 11.92 3.09
CA LEU A 39 -2.52 12.11 3.45
C LEU A 39 -2.71 11.92 4.96
N SER A 40 -2.15 10.84 5.50
CA SER A 40 -2.21 10.53 6.92
C SER A 40 -1.32 11.41 7.78
N LYS A 41 -0.09 11.70 7.33
CA LYS A 41 0.81 12.63 8.05
C LYS A 41 0.21 14.01 8.25
N ARG A 42 -0.57 14.51 7.28
CA ARG A 42 -1.23 15.81 7.40
C ARG A 42 -2.25 15.87 8.55
N ILE A 43 -2.88 14.73 8.87
CA ILE A 43 -3.90 14.65 9.94
C ILE A 43 -3.26 14.33 11.29
N TYR A 44 -2.33 13.38 11.33
CA TYR A 44 -1.80 12.85 12.60
C TYR A 44 -0.35 13.23 12.92
N GLY A 45 0.32 14.00 12.06
CA GLY A 45 1.77 14.26 12.14
C GLY A 45 2.65 13.06 11.79
N THR A 46 2.06 11.87 11.68
CA THR A 46 2.73 10.59 11.41
C THR A 46 1.93 9.74 10.42
N SER A 47 2.59 8.76 9.79
CA SER A 47 1.94 7.81 8.87
C SER A 47 1.66 6.43 9.49
N HIS A 48 1.95 6.26 10.79
CA HIS A 48 1.64 5.04 11.54
C HIS A 48 0.14 4.88 11.82
N THR A 49 -0.65 5.95 11.68
CA THR A 49 -2.11 5.91 11.73
C THR A 49 -2.66 6.25 10.35
N ILE A 50 -3.53 5.42 9.79
CA ILE A 50 -4.16 5.64 8.47
C ILE A 50 -5.34 6.59 8.64
N SER A 51 -5.34 7.68 7.87
CA SER A 51 -6.43 8.65 7.82
C SER A 51 -7.57 8.19 6.90
N LEU A 52 -8.76 8.76 7.11
CA LEU A 52 -9.89 8.55 6.22
C LEU A 52 -9.58 8.96 4.76
N ASP A 53 -8.81 10.02 4.55
CA ASP A 53 -8.38 10.45 3.22
C ASP A 53 -7.52 9.38 2.53
N GLU A 54 -6.58 8.77 3.27
CA GLU A 54 -5.76 7.67 2.75
C GLU A 54 -6.62 6.43 2.47
N ALA A 55 -7.55 6.09 3.37
CA ALA A 55 -8.48 4.98 3.17
C ALA A 55 -9.36 5.17 1.92
N ARG A 56 -9.90 6.37 1.71
CA ARG A 56 -10.67 6.71 0.50
C ARG A 56 -9.83 6.62 -0.77
N TYR A 57 -8.54 6.97 -0.71
CA TYR A 57 -7.64 6.83 -1.85
C TYR A 57 -7.33 5.36 -2.18
N VAL A 58 -7.19 4.51 -1.17
CA VAL A 58 -6.94 3.06 -1.34
C VAL A 58 -8.19 2.34 -1.84
N HIS A 59 -9.37 2.72 -1.37
CA HIS A 59 -10.65 2.09 -1.72
C HIS A 59 -10.88 2.05 -3.24
N GLU A 60 -11.38 0.91 -3.70
CA GLU A 60 -11.75 0.66 -5.09
C GLU A 60 -13.09 -0.06 -5.13
N LYS A 61 -13.97 0.32 -6.06
CA LYS A 61 -15.31 -0.28 -6.16
C LYS A 61 -15.17 -1.76 -6.52
N GLY A 62 -15.82 -2.63 -5.74
CA GLY A 62 -15.73 -4.08 -5.91
C GLY A 62 -14.63 -4.74 -5.07
N ALA A 63 -13.87 -3.97 -4.27
CA ALA A 63 -12.97 -4.56 -3.29
C ALA A 63 -13.78 -5.17 -2.13
N GLU A 64 -13.61 -6.47 -1.90
CA GLU A 64 -14.27 -7.21 -0.81
C GLU A 64 -13.39 -7.35 0.42
N LEU A 65 -12.07 -7.26 0.24
CA LEU A 65 -11.08 -7.44 1.30
C LEU A 65 -9.98 -6.38 1.17
N LEU A 66 -9.62 -5.78 2.31
CA LEU A 66 -8.44 -4.93 2.44
C LEU A 66 -7.41 -5.63 3.32
N ILE A 67 -6.20 -5.82 2.77
CA ILE A 67 -5.06 -6.36 3.51
C ILE A 67 -4.07 -5.22 3.75
N ILE A 68 -3.61 -5.07 4.99
CA ILE A 68 -2.65 -4.03 5.40
C ILE A 68 -1.43 -4.72 6.01
N GLY A 69 -0.26 -4.56 5.37
CA GLY A 69 1.02 -4.89 6.00
C GLY A 69 1.44 -3.78 6.94
N THR A 70 1.55 -4.05 8.24
CA THR A 70 1.86 -3.06 9.30
C THR A 70 3.35 -2.97 9.63
N GLY A 71 4.22 -3.40 8.70
CA GLY A 71 5.68 -3.39 8.83
C GLY A 71 6.32 -2.05 8.47
#